data_AF-A0A932Y455-F1
#
_entry.id   AF-A0A932Y455-F1
#
_cell.length_a   1.000
_cell.length_b   1.000
_cell.length_c   1.000
_cell.angle_alpha   90.00
_cell.angle_beta   90.00
_cell.angle_gamma   90.00
#
_symmetry.space_group_name_H-M   'P 1'
#
loop_
_entity.id
_entity.type
_entity.pdbx_description
1 polymer ?
#
loop_
_entity_poly.entity_id
_entity_poly.type
_entity_poly.pdbx_seq_one_letter_code
_entity_poly.pdbx_strand_id
1 'polypeptide(L)'
;MKEKKMVVGFWLRVISDLVDAAILGGIGFLLSIPFKSQFIQLGEHGIWVGVGIAFLYTGILQSNLGGGQSLAKRIFGIQVLHLDGSYLNLYQSGLRYSVLSLFVYGASLITWLLSFFPSFNSEAFSVISVAFVFSLFTFLFILMALDPLKRGIHDFLVGSVVVRKKRFDVEKIKALQNPFRKKVAFIICGLIFFATIGGAYYYTKDVKFIEKIDLETDQPRSLEEKLIFMIEREIEEKTQMTQVSIDFKDSTEEIVVVGFVDFSMINPTAVKSLCAENAVKILTAFQHDLSGYHKIKVIVASKGFDIGIWSYKPASYTYYYSSQGDFIRETRPLSFFDFFYLIKSGLTRK
;
A
#
# COMPACT_ATOMS: atom_id res chain seq x y z
N MET A 1 36.46 -26.68 -11.98
CA MET A 1 35.08 -26.12 -12.12
C MET A 1 34.39 -26.20 -10.76
N LYS A 2 34.05 -25.08 -10.10
CA LYS A 2 33.26 -25.12 -8.85
C LYS A 2 31.88 -25.71 -9.15
N GLU A 3 31.50 -26.77 -8.45
CA GLU A 3 30.17 -27.38 -8.56
C GLU A 3 29.11 -26.29 -8.31
N LYS A 4 28.32 -25.98 -9.33
CA LYS A 4 27.31 -24.92 -9.22
C LYS A 4 26.19 -25.41 -8.28
N LYS A 5 25.99 -24.70 -7.16
CA LYS A 5 25.00 -25.01 -6.12
C LYS A 5 23.61 -25.36 -6.68
N MET A 6 23.02 -26.43 -6.12
CA MET A 6 21.68 -26.93 -6.44
C MET A 6 20.56 -26.00 -5.98
N VAL A 7 20.58 -25.67 -4.69
CA VAL A 7 19.64 -24.74 -4.08
C VAL A 7 19.95 -23.34 -4.57
N VAL A 8 18.91 -22.64 -5.00
CA VAL A 8 19.02 -21.28 -5.51
C VAL A 8 19.33 -20.35 -4.35
N GLY A 9 20.36 -19.51 -4.51
CA GLY A 9 20.71 -18.49 -3.52
C GLY A 9 19.63 -17.43 -3.39
N PHE A 10 19.62 -16.76 -2.23
CA PHE A 10 18.67 -15.71 -1.86
C PHE A 10 18.45 -14.67 -2.99
N TRP A 11 19.53 -14.03 -3.48
CA TRP A 11 19.42 -12.95 -4.47
C TRP A 11 18.79 -13.37 -5.79
N LEU A 12 19.05 -14.58 -6.27
CA LEU A 12 18.47 -15.03 -7.53
C LEU A 12 16.96 -15.29 -7.40
N ARG A 13 16.48 -15.68 -6.21
CA ARG A 13 15.04 -15.76 -5.92
C ARG A 13 14.42 -14.37 -5.92
N VAL A 14 15.01 -13.45 -5.15
CA VAL A 14 14.53 -12.06 -5.05
C VAL A 14 14.47 -11.39 -6.42
N ILE A 15 15.53 -11.48 -7.22
CA ILE A 15 15.55 -10.92 -8.58
C ILE A 15 14.49 -11.59 -9.46
N SER A 16 14.32 -12.91 -9.38
CA SER A 16 13.27 -13.59 -10.13
C SER A 16 11.87 -13.12 -9.75
N ASP A 17 11.61 -12.91 -8.46
CA ASP A 17 10.29 -12.45 -7.99
C ASP A 17 10.07 -10.97 -8.35
N LEU A 18 11.12 -10.14 -8.36
CA LEU A 18 11.06 -8.76 -8.86
C LEU A 18 10.76 -8.68 -10.37
N VAL A 19 11.35 -9.56 -11.18
CA VAL A 19 11.04 -9.62 -12.61
C VAL A 19 9.61 -10.11 -12.83
N ASP A 20 9.12 -11.09 -12.06
CA ASP A 20 7.72 -11.49 -12.09
C ASP A 20 6.78 -10.33 -11.71
N ALA A 21 7.13 -9.53 -10.70
CA ALA A 21 6.38 -8.33 -10.31
C ALA A 21 6.36 -7.27 -11.43
N ALA A 22 7.48 -7.06 -12.13
CA ALA A 22 7.53 -6.15 -13.29
C ALA A 22 6.66 -6.64 -14.46
N ILE A 23 6.65 -7.95 -14.72
CA ILE A 23 5.76 -8.56 -15.73
C ILE A 23 4.29 -8.33 -15.36
N LEU A 24 3.92 -8.59 -14.10
CA LEU A 24 2.57 -8.33 -13.60
C LEU A 24 2.21 -6.84 -13.66
N GLY A 25 3.16 -5.95 -13.37
CA GLY A 25 2.98 -4.50 -13.54
C GLY A 25 2.73 -4.09 -14.98
N GLY A 26 3.46 -4.69 -15.94
CA GLY A 26 3.19 -4.51 -17.37
C GLY A 26 1.79 -4.98 -17.77
N ILE A 27 1.34 -6.13 -17.26
CA ILE A 27 -0.03 -6.63 -17.48
C ILE A 27 -1.06 -5.65 -16.91
N GLY A 28 -0.87 -5.20 -15.67
CA GLY A 28 -1.76 -4.23 -15.02
C GLY A 28 -1.82 -2.90 -15.76
N PHE A 29 -0.69 -2.39 -16.24
CA PHE A 29 -0.63 -1.20 -17.08
C PHE A 29 -1.44 -1.38 -18.38
N LEU A 30 -1.22 -2.48 -19.11
CA LEU A 30 -1.93 -2.75 -20.35
C LEU A 30 -3.44 -2.88 -20.13
N LEU A 31 -3.87 -3.53 -19.04
CA LEU A 31 -5.29 -3.63 -18.67
C LEU A 31 -5.88 -2.28 -18.30
N SER A 32 -5.09 -1.38 -17.71
CA SER A 32 -5.59 -0.07 -17.30
C SER A 32 -6.00 0.84 -18.45
N ILE A 33 -5.52 0.59 -19.68
CA ILE A 33 -5.86 1.42 -20.84
C ILE A 33 -7.36 1.29 -21.19
N PRO A 34 -7.88 0.09 -21.48
CA PRO A 34 -9.31 -0.08 -21.79
C PRO A 34 -10.22 -0.08 -20.55
N PHE A 35 -9.71 -0.48 -19.37
CA PHE A 35 -10.53 -0.64 -18.16
C PHE A 35 -10.39 0.50 -17.14
N LYS A 36 -9.87 1.67 -17.57
CA LYS A 36 -9.59 2.80 -16.69
C LYS A 36 -10.80 3.23 -15.86
N SER A 37 -11.95 3.42 -16.50
CA SER A 37 -13.16 3.91 -15.82
C SER A 37 -13.69 2.87 -14.83
N GLN A 38 -13.67 1.60 -15.19
CA GLN A 38 -14.07 0.49 -14.32
C GLN A 38 -13.15 0.39 -13.10
N PHE A 39 -11.83 0.54 -13.28
CA PHE A 39 -10.90 0.51 -12.14
C PHE A 39 -11.05 1.71 -11.22
N ILE A 40 -11.37 2.90 -11.74
CA ILE A 40 -11.72 4.06 -10.90
C ILE A 40 -13.00 3.78 -10.10
N GLN A 41 -14.01 3.17 -10.72
CA GLN A 41 -15.26 2.83 -10.04
C GLN A 41 -15.10 1.75 -8.96
N LEU A 42 -14.13 0.85 -9.11
CA LEU A 42 -13.84 -0.18 -8.10
C LEU A 42 -13.23 0.41 -6.81
N GLY A 43 -12.64 1.61 -6.87
CA GLY A 43 -12.00 2.23 -5.70
C GLY A 43 -10.98 1.30 -5.04
N GLU A 44 -11.08 1.15 -3.72
CA GLU A 44 -10.21 0.28 -2.92
C GLU A 44 -10.33 -1.23 -3.27
N HIS A 45 -11.47 -1.64 -3.84
CA HIS A 45 -11.69 -3.04 -4.22
C HIS A 45 -10.95 -3.44 -5.50
N GLY A 46 -10.37 -2.47 -6.23
CA GLY A 46 -9.55 -2.73 -7.41
C GLY A 46 -8.41 -3.72 -7.15
N ILE A 47 -7.88 -3.72 -5.92
CA ILE A 47 -6.76 -4.59 -5.53
C ILE A 47 -7.05 -6.09 -5.69
N TRP A 48 -8.32 -6.49 -5.50
CA TRP A 48 -8.73 -7.90 -5.63
C TRP A 48 -8.61 -8.41 -7.07
N VAL A 49 -8.70 -7.51 -8.06
CA VAL A 49 -8.45 -7.83 -9.46
C VAL A 49 -6.98 -8.23 -9.65
N GLY A 50 -6.04 -7.48 -9.08
CA GLY A 50 -4.61 -7.82 -9.13
C GLY A 50 -4.27 -9.08 -8.36
N VAL A 51 -4.91 -9.33 -7.22
CA VAL A 51 -4.78 -10.60 -6.49
C VAL A 51 -5.21 -11.76 -7.40
N GLY A 52 -6.37 -11.66 -8.04
CA GLY A 52 -6.85 -12.68 -8.98
C GLY A 52 -5.87 -12.92 -10.14
N ILE A 53 -5.42 -11.86 -10.81
CA ILE A 53 -4.47 -11.94 -11.93
C ILE A 53 -3.13 -12.55 -11.47
N ALA A 54 -2.61 -12.11 -10.32
CA ALA A 54 -1.37 -12.61 -9.77
C ALA A 54 -1.46 -14.09 -9.33
N PHE A 55 -2.63 -14.55 -8.86
CA PHE A 55 -2.90 -15.97 -8.62
C PHE A 55 -2.89 -16.76 -9.93
N LEU A 56 -3.63 -16.31 -10.95
CA LEU A 56 -3.66 -16.97 -12.26
C LEU A 56 -2.26 -17.06 -12.88
N TYR A 57 -1.44 -16.02 -12.72
CA TYR A 57 -0.06 -16.01 -13.19
C TYR A 57 0.85 -16.91 -12.33
N THR A 58 1.00 -16.64 -11.04
CA THR A 58 1.98 -17.35 -10.20
C THR A 58 1.49 -18.71 -9.70
N GLY A 59 0.25 -18.79 -9.23
CA GLY A 59 -0.36 -20.01 -8.69
C GLY A 59 -0.45 -21.10 -9.75
N ILE A 60 -0.91 -20.78 -10.97
CA ILE A 60 -0.97 -21.78 -12.05
C ILE A 60 0.45 -22.10 -12.58
N LEU A 61 1.27 -21.09 -12.90
CA LEU A 61 2.57 -21.35 -13.54
C LEU A 61 3.59 -22.06 -12.63
N GLN A 62 3.48 -21.88 -11.31
CA GLN A 62 4.35 -22.57 -10.35
C GLN A 62 3.81 -23.94 -9.93
N SER A 63 2.66 -24.36 -10.45
CA SER A 63 2.14 -25.73 -10.28
C SER A 63 2.70 -26.69 -11.35
N ASN A 64 2.27 -27.94 -11.28
CA ASN A 64 2.50 -28.98 -12.28
C ASN A 64 2.07 -28.55 -13.69
N LEU A 65 1.00 -27.75 -13.82
CA LEU A 65 0.52 -27.22 -15.10
C LEU A 65 1.54 -26.29 -15.77
N GLY A 66 2.30 -25.52 -14.98
CA GLY A 66 3.32 -24.61 -15.49
C GLY A 66 4.75 -25.13 -15.39
N GLY A 67 4.91 -26.39 -14.96
CA GLY A 67 6.22 -27.03 -14.75
C GLY A 67 7.01 -26.42 -13.59
N GLY A 68 6.34 -25.87 -12.58
CA GLY A 68 7.01 -25.27 -11.41
C GLY A 68 7.73 -23.96 -11.69
N GLN A 69 7.41 -23.26 -12.79
CA GLN A 69 8.14 -22.06 -13.23
C GLN A 69 7.20 -20.96 -13.73
N SER A 70 7.21 -19.80 -13.06
CA SER A 70 6.78 -18.52 -13.65
C SER A 70 7.70 -18.08 -14.78
N LEU A 71 7.32 -17.05 -15.55
CA LEU A 71 8.13 -16.60 -16.69
C LEU A 71 9.52 -16.14 -16.27
N ALA A 72 9.63 -15.37 -15.18
CA ALA A 72 10.96 -14.99 -14.68
C ALA A 72 11.79 -16.20 -14.26
N LYS A 73 11.16 -17.18 -13.59
CA LYS A 73 11.85 -18.42 -13.17
C LYS A 73 12.32 -19.24 -14.36
N ARG A 74 11.60 -19.20 -15.50
CA ARG A 74 12.05 -19.79 -16.76
C ARG A 74 13.30 -19.09 -17.30
N ILE A 75 13.32 -17.75 -17.30
CA ILE A 75 14.49 -16.93 -17.71
C ILE A 75 15.72 -17.30 -16.88
N PHE A 76 15.56 -17.41 -15.56
CA PHE A 76 16.69 -17.71 -14.65
C PHE A 76 17.03 -19.21 -14.54
N GLY A 77 16.28 -20.09 -15.19
CA GLY A 77 16.50 -21.54 -15.14
C GLY A 77 16.32 -22.13 -13.74
N ILE A 78 15.37 -21.61 -12.97
CA ILE A 78 15.04 -22.07 -11.60
C ILE A 78 13.60 -22.57 -11.55
N GLN A 79 13.31 -23.51 -10.65
CA GLN A 79 11.98 -24.11 -10.54
C GLN A 79 11.63 -24.42 -9.09
N VAL A 80 10.33 -24.38 -8.81
CA VAL A 80 9.73 -24.74 -7.53
C VAL A 80 9.34 -26.22 -7.61
N LEU A 81 9.88 -27.02 -6.69
CA LEU A 81 9.54 -28.44 -6.57
C LEU A 81 9.15 -28.76 -5.13
N HIS A 82 8.43 -29.84 -4.94
CA HIS A 82 8.27 -30.47 -3.64
C HIS A 82 9.60 -31.08 -3.17
N LEU A 83 9.75 -31.35 -1.88
CA LEU A 83 10.98 -31.93 -1.32
C LEU A 83 11.32 -33.33 -1.85
N ASP A 84 10.35 -34.03 -2.44
CA ASP A 84 10.55 -35.32 -3.12
C ASP A 84 10.94 -35.17 -4.61
N GLY A 85 10.91 -33.96 -5.15
CA GLY A 85 11.24 -33.64 -6.55
C GLY A 85 10.06 -33.57 -7.50
N SER A 86 8.85 -33.90 -7.04
CA SER A 86 7.63 -33.72 -7.81
C SER A 86 7.29 -32.23 -7.97
N TYR A 87 6.49 -31.91 -9.00
CA TYR A 87 5.91 -30.57 -9.12
C TYR A 87 4.79 -30.38 -8.10
N LEU A 88 4.60 -29.15 -7.64
CA LEU A 88 3.47 -28.82 -6.77
C LEU A 88 2.15 -29.01 -7.51
N ASN A 89 1.14 -29.55 -6.85
CA ASN A 89 -0.21 -29.52 -7.39
C ASN A 89 -0.78 -28.09 -7.32
N LEU A 90 -1.92 -27.85 -7.99
CA LEU A 90 -2.52 -26.52 -8.06
C LEU A 90 -2.87 -25.97 -6.67
N TYR A 91 -3.35 -26.83 -5.77
CA TYR A 91 -3.69 -26.44 -4.40
C TYR A 91 -2.45 -26.00 -3.59
N GLN A 92 -1.35 -26.75 -3.65
CA GLN A 92 -0.09 -26.40 -2.99
C GLN A 92 0.49 -25.10 -3.55
N SER A 93 0.50 -24.94 -4.86
CA SER A 93 0.95 -23.70 -5.49
C SER A 93 0.05 -22.52 -5.12
N GLY A 94 -1.26 -22.75 -5.05
CA GLY A 94 -2.24 -21.77 -4.60
C GLY A 94 -2.05 -21.35 -3.15
N LEU A 95 -1.87 -22.30 -2.22
CA LEU A 95 -1.55 -21.99 -0.82
C LEU A 95 -0.26 -21.17 -0.69
N ARG A 96 0.77 -21.56 -1.45
CA ARG A 96 2.05 -20.85 -1.49
C ARG A 96 1.85 -19.40 -1.95
N TYR A 97 1.04 -19.19 -2.97
CA TYR A 97 0.63 -17.86 -3.42
C TYR A 97 -0.18 -17.11 -2.36
N SER A 98 -1.23 -17.71 -1.78
CA SER A 98 -2.09 -17.06 -0.80
C SER A 98 -1.31 -16.55 0.41
N VAL A 99 -0.33 -17.34 0.85
CA VAL A 99 0.59 -16.92 1.91
C VAL A 99 1.38 -15.70 1.43
N LEU A 100 2.01 -15.72 0.25
CA LEU A 100 2.72 -14.57 -0.32
C LEU A 100 1.83 -13.33 -0.53
N SER A 101 0.60 -13.51 -1.00
CA SER A 101 -0.34 -12.43 -1.26
C SER A 101 -0.76 -11.72 0.02
N LEU A 102 -0.85 -12.43 1.16
CA LEU A 102 -1.06 -11.80 2.46
C LEU A 102 0.06 -10.84 2.86
N PHE A 103 1.30 -11.05 2.41
CA PHE A 103 2.39 -10.11 2.71
C PHE A 103 2.39 -8.91 1.78
N VAL A 104 2.07 -9.12 0.51
CA VAL A 104 2.06 -8.05 -0.51
C VAL A 104 0.83 -7.16 -0.35
N TYR A 105 -0.34 -7.77 -0.13
CA TYR A 105 -1.65 -7.08 -0.06
C TYR A 105 -2.20 -7.00 1.36
N GLY A 106 -1.41 -7.38 2.38
CA GLY A 106 -1.85 -7.49 3.76
C GLY A 106 -2.37 -6.19 4.36
N ALA A 107 -1.75 -5.06 4.02
CA ALA A 107 -2.20 -3.75 4.48
C ALA A 107 -3.63 -3.46 3.98
N SER A 108 -3.88 -3.68 2.69
CA SER A 108 -5.19 -3.49 2.08
C SER A 108 -6.22 -4.49 2.58
N LEU A 109 -5.82 -5.74 2.83
CA LEU A 109 -6.69 -6.73 3.48
C LEU A 109 -7.09 -6.28 4.89
N ILE A 110 -6.16 -5.75 5.69
CA ILE A 110 -6.47 -5.25 7.03
C ILE A 110 -7.42 -4.05 6.95
N THR A 111 -7.17 -3.08 6.06
CA THR A 111 -8.09 -1.95 5.85
C THR A 111 -9.49 -2.43 5.45
N TRP A 112 -9.57 -3.38 4.51
CA TRP A 112 -10.84 -3.97 4.09
C TRP A 112 -11.54 -4.74 5.23
N LEU A 113 -10.80 -5.44 6.10
CA LEU A 113 -11.39 -6.09 7.27
C LEU A 113 -11.89 -5.07 8.31
N LEU A 114 -11.18 -3.96 8.47
CA LEU A 114 -11.55 -2.90 9.42
C LEU A 114 -12.82 -2.16 9.01
N SER A 115 -13.17 -2.11 7.72
CA SER A 115 -14.42 -1.48 7.28
C SER A 115 -15.67 -2.17 7.85
N PHE A 116 -15.57 -3.45 8.25
CA PHE A 116 -16.65 -4.16 8.94
C PHE A 116 -16.72 -3.88 10.44
N PHE A 117 -15.65 -3.32 11.02
CA PHE A 117 -15.57 -3.04 12.45
C PHE A 117 -15.03 -1.62 12.71
N PRO A 118 -15.84 -0.58 12.45
CA PRO A 118 -15.41 0.81 12.60
C PRO A 118 -14.86 1.14 14.00
N SER A 119 -15.36 0.47 15.03
CA SER A 119 -14.92 0.61 16.43
C SER A 119 -13.44 0.27 16.65
N PHE A 120 -12.80 -0.48 15.75
CA PHE A 120 -11.36 -0.80 15.83
C PHE A 120 -10.47 0.18 15.05
N ASN A 121 -11.05 1.14 14.32
CA ASN A 121 -10.31 2.12 13.53
C ASN A 121 -9.70 3.23 14.40
N SER A 122 -8.85 2.84 15.34
CA SER A 122 -8.00 3.77 16.09
C SER A 122 -6.64 3.94 15.41
N GLU A 123 -6.00 5.08 15.66
CA GLU A 123 -4.63 5.33 15.19
C GLU A 123 -3.66 4.26 15.72
N ALA A 124 -3.80 3.90 17.00
CA ALA A 124 -2.99 2.85 17.63
C ALA A 124 -3.14 1.50 16.89
N PHE A 125 -4.36 1.11 16.53
CA PHE A 125 -4.59 -0.11 15.76
C PHE A 125 -3.97 -0.03 14.37
N SER A 126 -4.02 1.13 13.72
CA SER A 126 -3.43 1.37 12.40
C SER A 126 -1.90 1.20 12.44
N VAL A 127 -1.24 1.81 13.43
CA VAL A 127 0.22 1.68 13.64
C VAL A 127 0.60 0.23 13.91
N ILE A 128 -0.13 -0.46 14.80
CA ILE A 128 0.11 -1.87 15.11
C ILE A 128 -0.09 -2.76 13.86
N SER A 129 -1.11 -2.48 13.05
CA SER A 129 -1.40 -3.22 11.82
C SER A 129 -0.30 -3.07 10.77
N VAL A 130 0.21 -1.85 10.57
CA VAL A 130 1.34 -1.58 9.67
C VAL A 130 2.59 -2.28 10.19
N ALA A 131 2.88 -2.17 11.49
CA ALA A 131 4.01 -2.86 12.12
C ALA A 131 3.90 -4.38 11.95
N PHE A 132 2.69 -4.94 12.06
CA PHE A 132 2.43 -6.36 11.85
C PHE A 132 2.72 -6.81 10.42
N VAL A 133 2.19 -6.11 9.41
CA VAL A 133 2.43 -6.42 7.99
C VAL A 133 3.92 -6.28 7.66
N PHE A 134 4.57 -5.21 8.14
CA PHE A 134 6.01 -4.99 7.93
C PHE A 134 6.87 -6.08 8.59
N SER A 135 6.52 -6.48 9.81
CA SER A 135 7.20 -7.56 10.53
C SER A 135 7.06 -8.89 9.82
N LEU A 136 5.85 -9.19 9.34
CA LEU A 136 5.56 -10.35 8.50
C LEU A 136 6.38 -10.36 7.21
N PHE A 137 6.44 -9.22 6.50
CA PHE A 137 7.24 -9.09 5.29
C PHE A 137 8.73 -9.33 5.59
N THR A 138 9.26 -8.70 6.64
CA THR A 138 10.66 -8.88 7.08
C THR A 138 10.96 -10.33 7.45
N PHE A 139 10.02 -10.99 8.15
CA PHE A 139 10.11 -12.41 8.52
C PHE A 139 10.35 -13.30 7.29
N LEU A 140 9.66 -13.06 6.17
CA LEU A 140 9.86 -13.82 4.94
C LEU A 140 11.29 -13.74 4.41
N PHE A 141 11.85 -12.53 4.33
CA PHE A 141 13.18 -12.32 3.75
C PHE A 141 14.28 -12.86 4.67
N ILE A 142 14.18 -12.63 5.98
CA ILE A 142 15.17 -13.11 6.95
C ILE A 142 15.15 -14.64 7.02
N LEU A 143 13.95 -15.24 7.10
CA LEU A 143 13.84 -16.70 7.13
C LEU A 143 14.44 -17.32 5.87
N MET A 144 14.12 -16.77 4.70
CA MET A 144 14.69 -17.20 3.43
C MET A 144 16.21 -17.02 3.38
N ALA A 145 16.76 -15.95 3.95
CA ALA A 145 18.19 -15.70 3.98
C ALA A 145 18.93 -16.67 4.92
N LEU A 146 18.35 -17.02 6.07
CA LEU A 146 18.97 -17.84 7.11
C LEU A 146 18.78 -19.35 6.90
N ASP A 147 17.66 -19.78 6.31
CA ASP A 147 17.38 -21.19 6.09
C ASP A 147 18.42 -21.85 5.15
N PRO A 148 18.92 -23.06 5.45
CA PRO A 148 19.88 -23.77 4.59
C PRO A 148 19.37 -24.05 3.18
N LEU A 149 18.07 -24.34 3.05
CA LEU A 149 17.38 -24.57 1.77
C LEU A 149 16.79 -23.27 1.19
N LYS A 150 17.06 -22.14 1.85
CA LYS A 150 16.56 -20.81 1.50
C LYS A 150 15.04 -20.76 1.40
N ARG A 151 14.32 -21.46 2.29
CA ARG A 151 12.85 -21.53 2.26
C ARG A 151 12.20 -20.38 3.03
N GLY A 152 11.16 -19.78 2.45
CA GLY A 152 10.26 -18.87 3.16
C GLY A 152 9.11 -19.61 3.86
N ILE A 153 8.26 -18.90 4.61
CA ILE A 153 7.08 -19.51 5.28
C ILE A 153 6.21 -20.28 4.28
N HIS A 154 5.94 -19.65 3.14
CA HIS A 154 5.17 -20.24 2.04
C HIS A 154 5.78 -21.55 1.52
N ASP A 155 7.11 -21.70 1.55
CA ASP A 155 7.80 -22.93 1.16
C ASP A 155 7.67 -24.01 2.24
N PHE A 156 7.75 -23.64 3.52
CA PHE A 156 7.60 -24.58 4.63
C PHE A 156 6.20 -25.18 4.71
N LEU A 157 5.16 -24.36 4.53
CA LEU A 157 3.77 -24.79 4.64
C LEU A 157 3.40 -25.86 3.61
N VAL A 158 3.96 -25.78 2.40
CA VAL A 158 3.64 -26.70 1.30
C VAL A 158 4.74 -27.71 1.01
N GLY A 159 5.81 -27.72 1.81
CA GLY A 159 6.94 -28.62 1.60
C GLY A 159 7.67 -28.40 0.28
N SER A 160 7.80 -27.14 -0.17
CA SER A 160 8.48 -26.81 -1.43
C SER A 160 9.90 -26.28 -1.24
N VAL A 161 10.67 -26.30 -2.32
CA VAL A 161 12.02 -25.76 -2.42
C VAL A 161 12.27 -25.23 -3.84
N VAL A 162 13.01 -24.12 -3.95
CA VAL A 162 13.43 -23.58 -5.26
C VAL A 162 14.85 -24.03 -5.57
N VAL A 163 14.99 -24.74 -6.69
CA VAL A 163 16.24 -25.35 -7.15
C VAL A 163 16.56 -24.91 -8.57
N ARG A 164 17.82 -25.07 -8.98
CA ARG A 164 18.19 -24.94 -10.39
C ARG A 164 17.60 -26.09 -11.20
N LYS A 165 17.09 -25.77 -12.39
CA LYS A 165 16.49 -26.74 -13.30
C LYS A 165 17.46 -27.88 -13.62
N LYS A 166 16.95 -29.10 -13.69
CA LYS A 166 17.70 -30.36 -13.97
C LYS A 166 18.81 -30.70 -12.96
N ARG A 167 18.78 -30.14 -11.75
CA ARG A 167 19.79 -30.38 -10.71
C ARG A 167 19.22 -30.87 -9.41
N PHE A 168 17.96 -31.29 -9.40
CA PHE A 168 17.33 -31.78 -8.20
C PHE A 168 17.90 -33.15 -7.82
N ASP A 169 18.19 -33.35 -6.54
CA ASP A 169 18.68 -34.60 -5.95
C ASP A 169 18.17 -34.66 -4.51
N VAL A 170 17.38 -35.68 -4.21
CA VAL A 170 16.72 -35.86 -2.92
C VAL A 170 17.74 -36.01 -1.79
N GLU A 171 18.82 -36.75 -2.02
CA GLU A 171 19.81 -37.05 -0.99
C GLU A 171 20.62 -35.82 -0.62
N LYS A 172 20.99 -35.00 -1.61
CA LYS A 172 21.62 -33.69 -1.37
C LYS A 172 20.69 -32.73 -0.65
N ILE A 173 19.38 -32.72 -0.93
CA ILE A 173 18.42 -31.90 -0.20
C ILE A 173 18.33 -32.33 1.26
N LYS A 174 18.22 -33.64 1.54
CA LYS A 174 18.24 -34.18 2.92
C LYS A 174 19.53 -33.81 3.65
N ALA A 175 20.69 -33.94 3.01
CA ALA A 175 21.98 -33.59 3.60
C ALA A 175 22.11 -32.09 3.94
N LEU A 176 21.44 -31.21 3.17
CA LEU A 176 21.41 -29.78 3.44
C LEU A 176 20.41 -29.39 4.55
N GLN A 177 19.50 -30.29 4.94
CA GLN A 177 18.58 -30.01 6.04
C GLN A 177 19.34 -29.97 7.36
N ASN A 178 19.36 -28.79 7.99
CA ASN A 178 19.93 -28.61 9.32
C ASN A 178 18.83 -28.12 10.27
N PRO A 179 18.28 -28.99 11.15
CA PRO A 179 17.18 -28.63 12.03
C PRO A 179 17.58 -27.57 13.06
N PHE A 180 18.85 -27.54 13.48
CA PHE A 180 19.35 -26.53 14.42
C PHE A 180 19.37 -25.14 13.79
N ARG A 181 19.96 -24.99 12.59
CA ARG A 181 19.97 -23.72 11.85
C ARG A 181 18.55 -23.24 11.53
N LYS A 182 17.65 -24.17 11.20
CA LYS A 182 16.22 -23.85 11.02
C LYS A 182 15.63 -23.26 12.30
N LYS A 183 15.78 -23.94 13.45
CA LYS A 183 15.28 -23.43 14.75
C LYS A 183 15.84 -22.04 15.06
N VAL A 184 17.14 -21.84 14.89
CA VAL A 184 17.79 -20.53 15.08
C VAL A 184 17.20 -19.46 14.17
N ALA A 185 16.97 -19.76 12.89
CA ALA A 185 16.36 -18.82 11.96
C ALA A 185 14.95 -18.40 12.41
N PHE A 186 14.11 -19.34 12.85
CA PHE A 186 12.78 -19.05 13.38
C PHE A 186 12.83 -18.22 14.66
N ILE A 187 13.77 -18.50 15.57
CA ILE A 187 13.95 -17.71 16.81
C ILE A 187 14.33 -16.26 16.47
N ILE A 188 15.31 -16.06 15.58
CA ILE A 188 15.73 -14.71 15.17
C ILE A 188 14.56 -13.95 14.53
N CYS A 189 13.83 -14.59 13.61
CA CYS A 189 12.68 -13.97 12.97
C CYS A 189 11.56 -13.64 13.97
N GLY A 190 11.33 -14.52 14.95
CA GLY A 190 10.37 -14.30 16.03
C GLY A 190 10.77 -13.14 16.94
N LEU A 191 12.04 -13.05 17.34
CA LEU A 191 12.55 -11.94 18.16
C LEU A 191 12.38 -10.59 17.45
N ILE A 192 12.73 -10.52 16.16
CA ILE A 192 12.54 -9.29 15.36
C ILE A 192 11.06 -8.94 15.25
N PHE A 193 10.20 -9.93 14.95
CA PHE A 193 8.76 -9.74 14.87
C PHE A 193 8.19 -9.16 16.18
N PHE A 194 8.49 -9.76 17.32
CA PHE A 194 8.00 -9.28 18.62
C PHE A 194 8.62 -7.93 19.01
N ALA A 195 9.89 -7.68 18.67
CA ALA A 195 10.52 -6.39 18.93
C ALA A 195 9.86 -5.26 18.12
N THR A 196 9.55 -5.49 16.83
CA THR A 196 8.88 -4.48 15.99
C THR A 196 7.45 -4.22 16.46
N ILE A 197 6.68 -5.25 16.80
CA ILE A 197 5.33 -5.09 17.36
C ILE A 197 5.38 -4.39 18.73
N GLY A 198 6.29 -4.79 19.60
CA GLY A 198 6.48 -4.20 20.93
C GLY A 198 6.89 -2.72 20.85
N GLY A 199 7.78 -2.38 19.92
CA GLY A 199 8.17 -0.99 19.64
C GLY A 199 7.01 -0.16 19.12
N ALA A 200 6.20 -0.70 18.20
CA ALA A 200 5.00 -0.03 17.71
C ALA A 200 3.96 0.19 18.82
N TYR A 201 3.75 -0.82 19.68
CA TYR A 201 2.86 -0.69 20.83
C TYR A 201 3.35 0.38 21.83
N TYR A 202 4.65 0.40 22.14
CA TYR A 202 5.25 1.41 22.99
C TYR A 202 5.08 2.81 22.41
N TYR A 203 5.36 2.99 21.12
CA TYR A 203 5.12 4.24 20.40
C TYR A 203 3.68 4.73 20.53
N THR A 204 2.69 3.84 20.40
CA THR A 204 1.27 4.23 20.55
C THR A 204 0.90 4.65 21.97
N LYS A 205 1.63 4.20 23.00
CA LYS A 205 1.42 4.68 24.38
C LYS A 205 1.96 6.09 24.56
N ASP A 206 3.14 6.36 24.01
CA ASP A 206 3.76 7.69 24.11
C ASP A 206 2.92 8.72 23.35
N VAL A 207 2.40 8.39 22.16
CA VAL A 207 1.50 9.29 21.41
C VAL A 207 0.22 9.58 22.21
N LYS A 208 -0.41 8.56 22.81
CA LYS A 208 -1.59 8.77 23.67
C LYS A 208 -1.27 9.58 24.93
N PHE A 209 -0.05 9.47 25.44
CA PHE A 209 0.40 10.26 26.58
C PHE A 209 0.54 11.74 26.20
N ILE A 210 1.11 12.03 25.03
CA ILE A 210 1.20 13.40 24.49
C ILE A 210 -0.21 13.94 24.18
N GLU A 211 -1.05 13.17 23.49
CA GLU A 211 -2.45 13.57 23.21
C GLU A 211 -3.23 13.82 24.49
N LYS A 212 -3.00 13.03 25.56
CA LYS A 212 -3.63 13.25 26.86
C LYS A 212 -3.11 14.53 27.55
N ILE A 213 -1.83 14.84 27.42
CA ILE A 213 -1.27 16.10 27.92
C ILE A 213 -1.88 17.27 27.14
N ASP A 214 -1.94 17.19 25.81
CA ASP A 214 -2.58 18.22 24.98
C ASP A 214 -4.07 18.38 25.33
N LEU A 215 -4.81 17.28 25.52
CA LEU A 215 -6.23 17.30 25.93
C LEU A 215 -6.48 17.81 27.36
N GLU A 216 -5.51 17.68 28.28
CA GLU A 216 -5.58 18.31 29.60
C GLU A 216 -5.17 19.80 29.56
N THR A 217 -4.53 20.24 28.47
CA THR A 217 -4.12 21.63 28.25
C THR A 217 -5.06 22.40 27.29
N ASP A 218 -5.92 21.69 26.55
CA ASP A 218 -6.76 22.27 25.50
C ASP A 218 -8.23 22.40 25.94
N GLN A 219 -8.79 23.56 25.62
CA GLN A 219 -10.20 23.89 25.86
C GLN A 219 -11.13 22.96 25.05
N PRO A 220 -12.39 22.78 25.46
CA PRO A 220 -13.27 21.75 24.88
C PRO A 220 -13.42 21.89 23.36
N ARG A 221 -13.35 20.75 22.65
CA ARG A 221 -13.66 20.54 21.22
C ARG A 221 -14.57 21.64 20.66
N SER A 222 -13.93 22.59 19.98
CA SER A 222 -14.41 23.94 19.73
C SER A 222 -15.49 23.98 18.64
N LEU A 223 -16.18 25.12 18.55
CA LEU A 223 -17.09 25.48 17.47
C LEU A 223 -16.50 25.23 16.05
N GLU A 224 -15.17 25.16 15.95
CA GLU A 224 -14.40 25.06 14.71
C GLU A 224 -14.54 23.71 14.03
N GLU A 225 -14.58 22.57 14.73
CA GLU A 225 -14.80 21.26 14.09
C GLU A 225 -16.17 21.18 13.40
N LYS A 226 -17.20 21.78 14.03
CA LYS A 226 -18.53 21.87 13.43
C LYS A 226 -18.55 22.80 12.22
N LEU A 227 -17.81 23.92 12.30
CA LEU A 227 -17.66 24.85 11.19
C LEU A 227 -16.93 24.20 10.01
N ILE A 228 -15.84 23.47 10.26
CA ILE A 228 -15.09 22.69 9.24
C ILE A 228 -16.03 21.74 8.51
N PHE A 229 -16.77 20.92 9.25
CA PHE A 229 -17.67 19.94 8.64
C PHE A 229 -18.76 20.60 7.79
N MET A 230 -19.29 21.76 8.22
CA MET A 230 -20.25 22.53 7.43
C MET A 230 -19.63 23.07 6.14
N ILE A 231 -18.42 23.64 6.22
CA ILE A 231 -17.70 24.16 5.05
C ILE A 231 -17.34 23.02 4.09
N GLU A 232 -16.85 21.89 4.58
CA GLU A 232 -16.54 20.71 3.76
C GLU A 232 -17.77 20.25 2.96
N ARG A 233 -18.92 20.10 3.63
CA ARG A 233 -20.18 19.75 2.96
C ARG A 233 -20.62 20.80 1.96
N GLU A 234 -20.49 22.08 2.28
CA GLU A 234 -20.89 23.14 1.37
C GLU A 234 -20.00 23.18 0.12
N ILE A 235 -18.70 22.93 0.27
CA ILE A 235 -17.78 22.74 -0.86
C ILE A 235 -18.18 21.49 -1.65
N GLU A 236 -18.47 20.35 -1.04
CA GLU A 236 -18.90 19.14 -1.77
C GLU A 236 -20.25 19.32 -2.50
N GLU A 237 -21.19 20.10 -1.95
CA GLU A 237 -22.49 20.33 -2.56
C GLU A 237 -22.44 21.37 -3.68
N LYS A 238 -21.69 22.46 -3.48
CA LYS A 238 -21.62 23.58 -4.44
C LYS A 238 -20.47 23.47 -5.43
N THR A 239 -19.50 22.60 -5.17
CA THR A 239 -18.45 22.25 -6.11
C THR A 239 -18.60 20.81 -6.52
N GLN A 240 -18.18 20.45 -7.74
CA GLN A 240 -18.17 19.04 -8.16
C GLN A 240 -16.99 18.25 -7.55
N MET A 241 -16.44 18.72 -6.41
CA MET A 241 -15.43 18.00 -5.65
C MET A 241 -16.08 16.95 -4.77
N THR A 242 -15.36 15.87 -4.53
CA THR A 242 -15.71 14.79 -3.61
C THR A 242 -14.53 14.52 -2.70
N GLN A 243 -14.79 14.01 -1.49
CA GLN A 243 -13.75 13.77 -0.48
C GLN A 243 -12.97 15.07 -0.24
N VAL A 244 -13.68 16.10 0.21
CA VAL A 244 -13.07 17.38 0.57
C VAL A 244 -12.54 17.30 1.99
N SER A 245 -11.30 17.76 2.22
CA SER A 245 -10.74 17.95 3.55
C SER A 245 -10.13 19.33 3.67
N ILE A 246 -10.37 19.95 4.82
CA ILE A 246 -9.80 21.26 5.18
C ILE A 246 -8.86 21.05 6.36
N ASP A 247 -7.64 21.57 6.24
CA ASP A 247 -6.64 21.53 7.30
C ASP A 247 -6.09 22.94 7.54
N PHE A 248 -5.98 23.30 8.81
CA PHE A 248 -5.51 24.60 9.26
C PHE A 248 -4.07 24.49 9.73
N LYS A 249 -3.18 25.27 9.10
CA LYS A 249 -1.77 25.30 9.48
C LYS A 249 -1.44 26.58 10.21
N ASP A 250 -1.51 26.54 11.53
CA ASP A 250 -1.15 27.66 12.42
C ASP A 250 0.28 28.16 12.16
N SER A 251 1.23 27.24 11.97
CA SER A 251 2.65 27.59 11.74
C SER A 251 2.91 28.44 10.49
N THR A 252 1.98 28.42 9.53
CA THR A 252 2.12 29.12 8.24
C THR A 252 0.95 30.06 7.93
N GLU A 253 0.01 30.21 8.88
CA GLU A 253 -1.24 30.97 8.71
C GLU A 253 -1.95 30.62 7.38
N GLU A 254 -1.94 29.33 7.03
CA GLU A 254 -2.43 28.80 5.75
C GLU A 254 -3.60 27.83 5.97
N ILE A 255 -4.67 28.02 5.19
CA ILE A 255 -5.77 27.05 5.06
C ILE A 255 -5.49 26.18 3.85
N VAL A 256 -5.42 24.87 4.05
CA VAL A 256 -5.23 23.90 2.96
C VAL A 256 -6.54 23.16 2.72
N VAL A 257 -7.10 23.33 1.53
CA VAL A 257 -8.27 22.58 1.06
C VAL A 257 -7.84 21.57 0.02
N VAL A 258 -8.23 20.32 0.20
CA VAL A 258 -7.94 19.25 -0.74
C VAL A 258 -9.25 18.61 -1.17
N GLY A 259 -9.46 18.45 -2.48
CA GLY A 259 -10.67 17.81 -3.01
C GLY A 259 -10.43 17.11 -4.34
N PHE A 260 -11.27 16.11 -4.64
CA PHE A 260 -11.14 15.26 -5.82
C PHE A 260 -12.27 15.50 -6.82
N VAL A 261 -11.91 15.65 -8.10
CA VAL A 261 -12.85 15.83 -9.21
C VAL A 261 -12.88 14.57 -10.08
N ASP A 262 -14.06 14.21 -10.58
CA ASP A 262 -14.22 13.09 -11.51
C ASP A 262 -13.50 13.35 -12.84
N PHE A 263 -12.83 12.32 -13.35
CA PHE A 263 -12.15 12.34 -14.64
C PHE A 263 -13.10 12.28 -15.84
N SER A 264 -14.35 11.85 -15.65
CA SER A 264 -15.36 11.76 -16.71
C SER A 264 -15.73 13.12 -17.33
N MET A 265 -15.24 14.22 -16.77
CA MET A 265 -15.57 15.58 -17.18
C MET A 265 -14.90 16.01 -18.49
N ILE A 266 -15.69 16.69 -19.33
CA ILE A 266 -15.37 17.08 -20.71
C ILE A 266 -14.13 17.99 -20.80
N ASN A 267 -13.82 18.78 -19.77
CA ASN A 267 -12.59 19.57 -19.68
C ASN A 267 -12.03 19.58 -18.24
N PRO A 268 -11.13 18.64 -17.89
CA PRO A 268 -10.66 18.49 -16.52
C PRO A 268 -9.85 19.70 -16.03
N THR A 269 -9.24 20.50 -16.91
CA THR A 269 -8.48 21.68 -16.49
C THR A 269 -9.40 22.83 -16.11
N ALA A 270 -10.39 23.12 -16.97
CA ALA A 270 -11.36 24.20 -16.71
C ALA A 270 -12.25 23.88 -15.51
N VAL A 271 -12.66 22.61 -15.34
CA VAL A 271 -13.46 22.24 -14.17
C VAL A 271 -12.63 22.31 -12.89
N LYS A 272 -11.35 21.92 -12.91
CA LYS A 272 -10.49 22.04 -11.72
C LYS A 272 -10.29 23.48 -11.28
N SER A 273 -10.10 24.43 -12.21
CA SER A 273 -9.97 25.85 -11.85
C SER A 273 -11.29 26.39 -11.31
N LEU A 274 -12.42 26.06 -11.95
CA LEU A 274 -13.75 26.47 -11.49
C LEU A 274 -14.07 25.92 -10.08
N CYS A 275 -13.76 24.65 -9.82
CA CYS A 275 -13.89 24.05 -8.50
C CYS A 275 -13.02 24.76 -7.47
N ALA A 276 -11.76 25.08 -7.81
CA ALA A 276 -10.87 25.81 -6.91
C ALA A 276 -11.37 27.23 -6.61
N GLU A 277 -11.84 27.96 -7.63
CA GLU A 277 -12.46 29.28 -7.46
C GLU A 277 -13.70 29.23 -6.57
N ASN A 278 -14.59 28.26 -6.78
CA ASN A 278 -15.79 28.12 -5.96
C ASN A 278 -15.46 27.71 -4.52
N ALA A 279 -14.48 26.84 -4.30
CA ALA A 279 -14.02 26.48 -2.96
C ALA A 279 -13.48 27.71 -2.21
N VAL A 280 -12.71 28.57 -2.89
CA VAL A 280 -12.23 29.83 -2.28
C VAL A 280 -13.36 30.81 -2.03
N LYS A 281 -14.31 30.98 -2.96
CA LYS A 281 -15.49 31.83 -2.73
C LYS A 281 -16.25 31.43 -1.47
N ILE A 282 -16.45 30.13 -1.27
CA ILE A 282 -17.10 29.59 -0.08
C ILE A 282 -16.27 29.93 1.17
N LEU A 283 -14.97 29.62 1.18
CA LEU A 283 -14.09 29.94 2.31
C LEU A 283 -14.04 31.44 2.63
N THR A 284 -14.04 32.30 1.62
CA THR A 284 -14.08 33.76 1.82
C THR A 284 -15.42 34.25 2.33
N ALA A 285 -16.53 33.54 2.07
CA ALA A 285 -17.81 33.87 2.68
C ALA A 285 -17.81 33.61 4.20
N PHE A 286 -16.96 32.70 4.66
CA PHE A 286 -16.71 32.41 6.09
C PHE A 286 -15.51 33.20 6.66
N GLN A 287 -14.99 34.20 5.93
CA GLN A 287 -13.76 34.93 6.31
C GLN A 287 -13.86 35.65 7.67
N HIS A 288 -15.05 36.09 8.08
CA HIS A 288 -15.26 36.70 9.39
C HIS A 288 -14.84 35.75 10.53
N ASP A 289 -15.04 34.45 10.34
CA ASP A 289 -14.76 33.41 11.33
C ASP A 289 -13.35 32.80 11.16
N LEU A 290 -12.60 33.22 10.13
CA LEU A 290 -11.28 32.68 9.74
C LEU A 290 -10.17 33.74 9.74
N SER A 291 -10.35 34.83 10.49
CA SER A 291 -9.53 36.05 10.44
C SER A 291 -8.02 35.87 10.72
N GLY A 292 -7.61 34.76 11.33
CA GLY A 292 -6.21 34.41 11.61
C GLY A 292 -5.42 33.80 10.45
N TYR A 293 -6.06 33.53 9.30
CA TYR A 293 -5.40 32.89 8.15
C TYR A 293 -5.37 33.81 6.94
N HIS A 294 -4.20 33.95 6.31
CA HIS A 294 -3.97 34.92 5.24
C HIS A 294 -3.70 34.28 3.87
N LYS A 295 -3.54 32.95 3.83
CA LYS A 295 -3.28 32.18 2.62
C LYS A 295 -4.25 31.01 2.52
N ILE A 296 -4.81 30.81 1.35
CA ILE A 296 -5.64 29.65 1.03
C ILE A 296 -4.96 28.86 -0.09
N LYS A 297 -4.70 27.58 0.17
CA LYS A 297 -4.14 26.64 -0.79
C LYS A 297 -5.18 25.58 -1.13
N VAL A 298 -5.64 25.57 -2.38
CA VAL A 298 -6.60 24.58 -2.87
C VAL A 298 -5.89 23.56 -3.76
N ILE A 299 -5.91 22.29 -3.36
CA ILE A 299 -5.36 21.17 -4.10
C ILE A 299 -6.51 20.39 -4.73
N VAL A 300 -6.61 20.49 -6.06
CA VAL A 300 -7.62 19.75 -6.83
C VAL A 300 -6.96 18.57 -7.53
N ALA A 301 -7.25 17.37 -7.06
CA ALA A 301 -6.77 16.12 -7.64
C ALA A 301 -7.86 15.44 -8.48
N SER A 302 -7.46 14.52 -9.34
CA SER A 302 -8.43 13.61 -9.96
C SER A 302 -8.40 12.26 -9.25
N LYS A 303 -9.47 11.47 -9.36
CA LYS A 303 -9.49 10.12 -8.79
C LYS A 303 -8.56 9.19 -9.57
N GLY A 304 -7.63 8.56 -8.85
CA GLY A 304 -6.80 7.48 -9.34
C GLY A 304 -7.46 6.11 -9.11
N PHE A 305 -6.73 5.05 -9.45
CA PHE A 305 -7.09 3.69 -9.05
C PHE A 305 -5.84 2.90 -8.69
N ASP A 306 -6.02 1.86 -7.88
CA ASP A 306 -5.00 0.87 -7.56
C ASP A 306 -5.59 -0.53 -7.72
N ILE A 307 -5.04 -1.30 -8.66
CA ILE A 307 -5.40 -2.70 -8.87
C ILE A 307 -4.39 -3.66 -8.25
N GLY A 308 -3.49 -3.20 -7.38
CA GLY A 308 -2.49 -3.99 -6.67
C GLY A 308 -1.25 -4.33 -7.49
N ILE A 309 -1.44 -4.80 -8.73
CA ILE A 309 -0.32 -5.04 -9.67
C ILE A 309 0.09 -3.77 -10.42
N TRP A 310 -0.79 -2.77 -10.48
CA TRP A 310 -0.54 -1.47 -11.10
C TRP A 310 -1.41 -0.41 -10.43
N SER A 311 -0.90 0.82 -10.32
CA SER A 311 -1.68 1.96 -9.86
C SER A 311 -1.51 3.13 -10.83
N TYR A 312 -2.59 3.89 -11.00
CA TYR A 312 -2.58 5.13 -11.75
C TYR A 312 -2.92 6.28 -10.82
N LYS A 313 -1.94 7.16 -10.60
CA LYS A 313 -2.10 8.38 -9.83
C LYS A 313 -2.11 9.57 -10.78
N PRO A 314 -3.23 10.30 -10.90
CA PRO A 314 -3.29 11.45 -11.77
C PRO A 314 -2.62 12.68 -11.17
N ALA A 315 -2.35 13.68 -12.01
CA ALA A 315 -1.82 14.97 -11.58
C ALA A 315 -2.83 15.73 -10.71
N SER A 316 -2.34 16.31 -9.62
CA SER A 316 -3.01 17.34 -8.84
C SER A 316 -2.66 18.73 -9.37
N TYR A 317 -3.53 19.69 -9.08
CA TYR A 317 -3.30 21.09 -9.36
C TYR A 317 -3.40 21.85 -8.05
N THR A 318 -2.40 22.67 -7.76
CA THR A 318 -2.36 23.48 -6.55
C THR A 318 -2.62 24.92 -6.94
N TYR A 319 -3.59 25.53 -6.27
CA TYR A 319 -3.98 26.91 -6.46
C TYR A 319 -3.71 27.67 -5.18
N TYR A 320 -3.00 28.78 -5.29
CA TYR A 320 -2.72 29.67 -4.18
C TYR A 320 -3.59 30.92 -4.30
N TYR A 321 -4.19 31.30 -3.17
CA TYR A 321 -4.93 32.54 -3.01
C TYR A 321 -4.36 33.29 -1.81
N SER A 322 -3.97 34.53 -2.06
CA SER A 322 -3.64 35.51 -1.02
C SER A 322 -4.83 36.45 -0.82
N SER A 323 -5.00 36.98 0.38
CA SER A 323 -5.98 38.03 0.69
C SER A 323 -5.86 39.28 -0.20
N GLN A 324 -4.75 39.44 -0.94
CA GLN A 324 -4.53 40.51 -1.92
C GLN A 324 -5.09 40.23 -3.33
N GLY A 325 -5.72 39.07 -3.56
CA GLY A 325 -6.46 38.77 -4.79
C GLY A 325 -5.68 38.12 -5.93
N ASP A 326 -4.39 37.82 -5.74
CA ASP A 326 -3.56 37.18 -6.77
C ASP A 326 -3.78 35.65 -6.81
N PHE A 327 -4.16 35.15 -7.98
CA PHE A 327 -4.32 33.73 -8.26
C PHE A 327 -3.06 33.17 -8.90
N ILE A 328 -2.24 32.48 -8.12
CA ILE A 328 -1.05 31.80 -8.65
C ILE A 328 -1.36 30.32 -8.84
N ARG A 329 -1.44 29.91 -10.11
CA ARG A 329 -1.59 28.51 -10.50
C ARG A 329 -0.22 27.85 -10.59
N GLU A 330 0.03 26.84 -9.76
CA GLU A 330 1.16 25.96 -9.91
C GLU A 330 0.72 24.55 -10.30
N THR A 331 1.23 24.07 -11.43
CA THR A 331 1.05 22.67 -11.83
C THR A 331 2.27 21.90 -11.36
N ARG A 332 2.11 21.04 -10.36
CA ARG A 332 3.18 20.14 -9.89
C ARG A 332 2.63 18.72 -9.78
N PRO A 333 3.40 17.70 -10.19
CA PRO A 333 3.05 16.32 -9.85
C PRO A 333 3.00 16.18 -8.32
N LEU A 334 2.05 15.38 -7.81
CA LEU A 334 1.94 15.06 -6.39
C LEU A 334 3.29 14.58 -5.86
N SER A 335 3.89 15.35 -4.96
CA SER A 335 5.15 14.95 -4.34
C SER A 335 4.90 13.81 -3.33
N PHE A 336 5.95 13.07 -3.00
CA PHE A 336 5.88 12.03 -1.96
C PHE A 336 5.38 12.56 -0.60
N PHE A 337 5.63 13.85 -0.30
CA PHE A 337 5.18 14.50 0.94
C PHE A 337 3.69 14.90 0.89
N ASP A 338 3.20 15.37 -0.27
CA ASP A 338 1.76 15.64 -0.48
C ASP A 338 0.93 14.35 -0.35
N PHE A 339 1.51 13.20 -0.70
CA PHE A 339 0.90 11.88 -0.52
C PHE A 339 0.80 11.45 0.95
N PHE A 340 1.85 11.66 1.76
CA PHE A 340 1.78 11.42 3.20
C PHE A 340 0.77 12.33 3.89
N TYR A 341 0.65 13.57 3.41
CA TYR A 341 -0.35 14.52 3.87
C TYR A 341 -1.78 14.05 3.55
N LEU A 342 -2.03 13.55 2.34
CA LEU A 342 -3.31 12.94 1.94
C LEU A 342 -3.68 11.67 2.74
N ILE A 343 -2.68 10.88 3.13
CA ILE A 343 -2.89 9.72 4.03
C ILE A 343 -3.22 10.20 5.44
N LYS A 344 -2.53 11.24 5.92
CA LYS A 344 -2.73 11.83 7.26
C LYS A 344 -4.10 12.51 7.38
N SER A 345 -4.58 13.16 6.32
CA SER A 345 -5.88 13.86 6.29
C SER A 345 -7.10 12.93 6.17
N GLY A 346 -6.90 11.61 6.19
CA GLY A 346 -8.01 10.65 6.10
C GLY A 346 -8.73 10.61 4.74
N LEU A 347 -8.23 11.33 3.74
CA LEU A 347 -8.85 11.42 2.41
C LEU A 347 -8.67 10.17 1.55
N THR A 348 -7.70 9.32 1.89
CA THR A 348 -7.56 7.98 1.30
C THR A 348 -8.32 6.90 2.09
N ARG A 349 -9.23 7.28 3.00
CA ARG A 349 -9.87 6.38 3.98
C ARG A 349 -11.40 6.29 3.90
N LYS A 350 -12.04 6.74 2.82
CA LYS A 350 -13.48 6.59 2.62
C LYS A 350 -13.86 6.27 1.18
#